data_AF-A0A2G2YUL8-F1
#
_entry.id   AF-A0A2G2YUL8-F1
#
_cell.length_a   1.000
_cell.length_b   1.000
_cell.length_c   1.000
_cell.angle_alpha   90.00
_cell.angle_beta   90.00
_cell.angle_gamma   90.00
#
_symmetry.space_group_name_H-M   'P 1'
#
loop_
_entity.id
_entity.type
_entity.pdbx_description
1 polymer ?
#
loop_
_entity_poly.entity_id
_entity_poly.type
_entity_poly.pdbx_seq_one_letter_code
_entity_poly.pdbx_strand_id
1 'polypeptide(L)'
;MTDYGCFRDSGPLNNLVHLTQLETLSFLFCFGELLPASAKAFPTTLKQLKLKVNSLSWSYLDIIAELPNLEVLKLITSAFGIEEWYPIVRGFTQLKFLLIEGNYLKYWKATNDNFPVLERLVIRSCQNLKEIPIEFADMHTTAD
;
A
#
# COMPACT_ATOMS: atom_id res chain seq x y z
N MET A 1 -23.38 7.17 22.86
CA MET A 1 -23.93 7.05 21.50
C MET A 1 -23.74 8.40 20.84
N THR A 2 -22.59 8.57 20.20
CA THR A 2 -22.23 9.78 19.45
C THR A 2 -21.97 9.33 18.02
N ASP A 3 -22.71 9.98 17.15
CA ASP A 3 -22.87 9.77 15.72
C ASP A 3 -21.52 9.73 14.99
N TYR A 4 -21.14 8.55 14.51
CA TYR A 4 -20.06 8.39 13.53
C TYR A 4 -20.60 8.89 12.19
N GLY A 5 -20.49 10.20 11.99
CA GLY A 5 -20.92 10.88 10.78
C GLY A 5 -20.43 10.14 9.54
N CYS A 6 -21.41 9.76 8.71
CA CYS A 6 -21.33 9.28 7.34
C CYS A 6 -19.97 9.53 6.68
N PHE A 7 -19.15 8.47 6.55
CA PHE A 7 -17.96 8.49 5.71
C PHE A 7 -18.40 8.90 4.30
N ARG A 8 -17.98 10.10 3.87
CA ARG A 8 -18.26 10.61 2.53
C ARG A 8 -17.79 9.58 1.51
N ASP A 9 -18.74 8.98 0.80
CA ASP A 9 -18.55 8.19 -0.42
C ASP A 9 -17.98 8.99 -1.62
N SER A 10 -17.42 10.18 -1.40
CA SER A 10 -17.03 11.11 -2.46
C SER A 10 -15.70 11.80 -2.18
N GLY A 11 -14.63 11.02 -2.03
CA GLY A 11 -13.29 11.56 -2.28
C GLY A 11 -13.21 12.07 -3.73
N PRO A 12 -12.51 13.17 -4.02
CA PRO A 12 -12.52 13.80 -5.35
C PRO A 12 -11.97 12.90 -6.47
N LEU A 13 -11.31 11.79 -6.10
CA LEU A 13 -10.66 10.86 -7.00
C LEU A 13 -11.44 9.55 -7.22
N ASN A 14 -12.70 9.46 -6.78
CA ASN A 14 -13.48 8.23 -6.96
C ASN A 14 -13.81 7.89 -8.43
N ASN A 15 -13.65 8.84 -9.34
CA ASN A 15 -13.89 8.65 -10.78
C ASN A 15 -12.75 7.93 -11.51
N LEU A 16 -11.63 7.61 -10.83
CA LEU A 16 -10.49 6.91 -11.45
C LEU A 16 -10.89 5.53 -12.01
N VAL A 17 -11.93 4.90 -11.46
CA VAL A 17 -12.48 3.63 -11.94
C VAL A 17 -12.88 3.67 -13.42
N HIS A 18 -13.26 4.84 -13.95
CA HIS A 18 -13.65 5.00 -15.35
C HIS A 18 -12.45 5.04 -16.31
N LEU A 19 -11.23 5.13 -15.80
CA LEU A 19 -10.00 5.14 -16.61
C LEU A 19 -9.58 3.70 -16.94
N THR A 20 -10.37 3.03 -17.79
CA THR A 20 -10.26 1.57 -18.02
C THR A 20 -8.95 1.11 -18.65
N GLN A 21 -8.16 1.99 -19.25
CA GLN A 21 -6.85 1.68 -19.83
C GLN A 21 -5.67 2.07 -18.92
N LEU A 22 -5.94 2.61 -17.71
CA LEU A 22 -4.90 3.17 -16.85
C LEU A 22 -4.15 2.05 -16.10
N GLU A 23 -2.93 1.76 -16.54
CA GLU A 23 -2.07 0.76 -15.88
C GLU A 23 -1.12 1.36 -14.83
N THR A 24 -0.85 2.66 -14.90
CA THR A 24 0.10 3.33 -14.00
C THR A 24 -0.51 4.61 -13.44
N LEU A 25 -0.43 4.78 -12.12
CA LEU A 25 -0.92 5.94 -11.41
C LEU A 25 0.12 6.42 -10.40
N SER A 26 0.29 7.74 -10.33
CA SER A 26 1.19 8.38 -9.37
C SER A 26 0.50 9.54 -8.68
N PHE A 27 0.47 9.49 -7.35
CA PHE A 27 0.12 10.62 -6.51
C PHE A 27 1.41 11.28 -6.02
N LEU A 28 1.55 12.57 -6.31
CA LEU A 28 2.73 13.37 -5.98
C LEU A 28 2.31 14.54 -5.09
N PHE A 29 2.82 14.55 -3.87
CA PHE A 29 2.55 15.54 -2.83
C PHE A 29 1.06 15.72 -2.50
N CYS A 30 0.25 14.67 -2.69
CA CYS A 30 -1.16 14.66 -2.30
C CYS A 30 -1.30 14.50 -0.78
N PHE A 31 -2.39 15.04 -0.23
CA PHE A 31 -2.86 14.73 1.12
C PHE A 31 -3.65 13.43 1.10
N GLY A 32 -3.49 12.59 2.13
CA GLY A 32 -4.21 11.31 2.23
C GLY A 32 -5.73 11.44 2.12
N GLU A 33 -6.28 12.56 2.58
CA GLU A 33 -7.73 12.88 2.51
C GLU A 33 -8.28 13.00 1.08
N LEU A 34 -7.42 13.23 0.10
CA LEU A 34 -7.82 13.33 -1.30
C LEU A 34 -7.86 11.97 -2.00
N LEU A 35 -7.21 10.96 -1.40
CA LEU A 35 -7.08 9.64 -2.01
C LEU A 35 -8.43 8.90 -2.01
N PRO A 36 -8.64 7.98 -2.97
CA PRO A 36 -9.88 7.22 -3.03
C PRO A 36 -10.12 6.39 -1.77
N ALA A 37 -11.35 6.42 -1.25
CA ALA A 37 -11.70 5.75 0.01
C ALA A 37 -11.88 4.22 -0.10
N SER A 38 -11.80 3.65 -1.31
CA SER A 38 -12.03 2.23 -1.56
C SER A 38 -11.22 1.73 -2.76
N ALA A 39 -10.84 0.46 -2.76
CA ALA A 39 -10.18 -0.21 -3.87
C ALA A 39 -11.04 -0.18 -5.14
N LYS A 40 -12.36 -0.16 -4.99
CA LYS A 40 -13.35 -0.09 -6.09
C LYS A 40 -13.30 1.23 -6.87
N ALA A 41 -12.70 2.26 -6.30
CA ALA A 41 -12.52 3.53 -6.99
C ALA A 41 -11.29 3.54 -7.91
N PHE A 42 -10.45 2.51 -7.87
CA PHE A 42 -9.33 2.35 -8.79
C PHE A 42 -9.75 1.52 -10.01
N PRO A 43 -9.17 1.79 -11.19
CA PRO A 43 -9.37 0.94 -12.35
C PRO A 43 -8.72 -0.41 -12.10
N THR A 44 -9.40 -1.51 -12.47
CA THR A 44 -8.89 -2.86 -12.29
C THR A 44 -7.65 -3.15 -13.14
N THR A 45 -7.38 -2.35 -14.17
CA THR A 45 -6.17 -2.45 -15.00
C THR A 45 -4.92 -1.85 -14.35
N LEU A 46 -5.04 -1.22 -13.19
CA LEU A 46 -3.92 -0.60 -12.50
C LEU A 46 -2.90 -1.64 -12.01
N LYS A 47 -1.68 -1.53 -12.54
CA LYS A 47 -0.54 -2.41 -12.21
C LYS A 47 0.53 -1.72 -11.39
N GLN A 48 0.68 -0.41 -11.52
CA GLN A 48 1.72 0.35 -10.85
C GLN A 48 1.15 1.55 -10.10
N LEU A 49 1.40 1.60 -8.80
CA LEU A 49 1.00 2.72 -7.95
C LEU A 49 2.23 3.33 -7.27
N LYS A 50 2.38 4.64 -7.45
CA LYS A 50 3.34 5.44 -6.68
C LYS A 50 2.60 6.41 -5.77
N LEU A 51 2.85 6.28 -4.48
CA LEU A 51 2.38 7.20 -3.45
C LEU A 51 3.57 8.00 -2.95
N LYS A 52 3.75 9.21 -3.49
CA LYS A 52 4.62 10.21 -2.88
C LYS A 52 3.73 11.22 -2.16
N VAL A 53 3.45 11.03 -0.89
CA VAL A 53 2.41 11.79 -0.18
C VAL A 53 2.95 12.41 1.10
N ASN A 54 2.37 13.56 1.47
CA ASN A 54 2.81 14.29 2.66
C ASN A 54 2.47 13.51 3.92
N SER A 55 1.26 12.93 4.00
CA SER A 55 0.80 12.07 5.10
C SER A 55 -0.02 10.90 4.56
N LEU A 56 0.21 9.72 5.12
CA LEU A 56 -0.52 8.49 4.77
C LEU A 56 -0.69 7.64 6.04
N SER A 57 -1.93 7.24 6.33
CA SER A 57 -2.16 6.23 7.36
C SER A 57 -1.74 4.86 6.82
N TRP A 58 -1.11 4.01 7.63
CA TRP A 58 -0.84 2.63 7.25
C TRP A 58 -2.12 1.84 6.99
N SER A 59 -3.23 2.18 7.64
CA SER A 59 -4.55 1.58 7.35
C SER A 59 -5.04 1.88 5.93
N TYR A 60 -4.53 2.92 5.26
CA TYR A 60 -4.83 3.15 3.86
C TYR A 60 -4.20 2.09 2.95
N LEU A 61 -3.11 1.45 3.40
CA LEU A 61 -2.50 0.37 2.63
C LEU A 61 -3.38 -0.86 2.56
N ASP A 62 -4.34 -1.05 3.47
CA ASP A 62 -5.31 -2.15 3.37
C ASP A 62 -6.18 -2.02 2.11
N ILE A 63 -6.58 -0.78 1.78
CA ILE A 63 -7.28 -0.46 0.53
C ILE A 63 -6.40 -0.78 -0.68
N ILE A 64 -5.11 -0.45 -0.61
CA ILE A 64 -4.16 -0.72 -1.70
C ILE A 64 -3.89 -2.22 -1.83
N ALA A 65 -3.90 -2.95 -0.72
CA ALA A 65 -3.67 -4.40 -0.67
C ALA A 65 -4.76 -5.20 -1.39
N GLU A 66 -5.96 -4.64 -1.49
CA GLU A 66 -7.11 -5.23 -2.19
C GLU A 66 -7.05 -5.05 -3.72
N LEU A 67 -6.10 -4.26 -4.25
CA LEU A 67 -6.00 -4.02 -5.69
C LEU A 67 -5.59 -5.31 -6.43
N PRO A 68 -6.45 -5.86 -7.30
CA PRO A 68 -6.31 -7.25 -7.75
C PRO A 68 -5.15 -7.47 -8.72
N ASN A 69 -4.67 -6.42 -9.39
CA ASN A 69 -3.63 -6.51 -10.41
C ASN A 69 -2.40 -5.65 -10.08
N LEU A 70 -2.27 -5.20 -8.83
CA LEU A 70 -1.17 -4.33 -8.43
C LEU A 70 0.13 -5.12 -8.32
N GLU A 71 1.05 -4.87 -9.25
CA GLU A 71 2.37 -5.52 -9.33
C GLU A 71 3.49 -4.68 -8.71
N VAL A 72 3.37 -3.35 -8.77
CA VAL A 72 4.41 -2.40 -8.35
C VAL A 72 3.82 -1.37 -7.40
N LEU A 73 4.37 -1.31 -6.18
CA LEU A 73 4.03 -0.29 -5.20
C LEU A 73 5.28 0.49 -4.78
N LYS A 74 5.19 1.81 -4.86
CA LYS A 74 6.24 2.74 -4.41
C LYS A 74 5.69 3.68 -3.35
N LEU A 75 6.07 3.46 -2.10
CA LEU A 75 5.69 4.27 -0.94
C LEU A 75 6.83 5.22 -0.57
N ILE A 76 6.63 6.50 -0.84
CA ILE A 76 7.58 7.56 -0.56
C ILE A 76 6.87 8.58 0.33
N THR A 77 7.06 8.51 1.64
CA THR A 77 6.39 9.44 2.57
C THR A 77 7.40 10.36 3.21
N SER A 78 6.92 11.53 3.63
CA SER A 78 7.71 12.50 4.41
C SER A 78 7.08 12.82 5.76
N ALA A 79 5.94 12.20 6.12
CA ALA A 79 5.27 12.45 7.40
C ALA A 79 5.58 11.43 8.47
N PHE A 80 5.61 11.97 9.68
CA PHE A 80 5.46 11.29 10.95
C PHE A 80 4.03 10.74 11.07
N GLY A 81 3.90 9.42 11.11
CA GLY A 81 2.66 8.69 11.36
C GLY A 81 2.90 7.56 12.36
N ILE A 82 1.87 6.74 12.60
CA ILE A 82 1.97 5.53 13.44
C ILE A 82 3.17 4.69 12.97
N GLU A 83 3.96 4.20 13.91
CA GLU A 83 5.25 3.56 13.64
C GLU A 83 5.12 2.11 13.13
N GLU A 84 3.90 1.59 13.05
CA GLU A 84 3.58 0.18 12.89
C GLU A 84 2.73 -0.07 11.65
N TRP A 85 3.17 -1.02 10.82
CA TRP A 85 2.40 -1.51 9.68
C TRP A 85 1.98 -2.97 9.89
N TYR A 86 0.66 -3.17 9.87
CA TYR A 86 -0.01 -4.47 9.93
C TYR A 86 -0.84 -4.65 8.66
N PRO A 87 -0.33 -5.32 7.62
CA PRO A 87 -1.11 -5.63 6.44
C PRO A 87 -2.35 -6.46 6.80
N ILE A 88 -3.48 -6.15 6.17
CA ILE A 88 -4.62 -7.06 6.07
C ILE A 88 -4.18 -8.47 5.63
N VAL A 89 -4.76 -9.50 6.25
CA VAL A 89 -4.55 -10.91 5.91
C VAL A 89 -4.80 -11.14 4.42
N ARG A 90 -3.85 -11.82 3.74
CA ARG A 90 -3.91 -12.09 2.28
C ARG A 90 -3.91 -10.85 1.39
N GLY A 91 -3.49 -9.71 1.91
CA GLY A 91 -3.27 -8.50 1.12
C GLY A 91 -2.06 -8.62 0.18
N PHE A 92 -2.06 -7.83 -0.90
CA PHE A 92 -0.94 -7.70 -1.85
C PHE A 92 -0.58 -9.00 -2.58
N THR A 93 -1.58 -9.76 -3.03
CA THR A 93 -1.40 -11.08 -3.66
C THR A 93 -0.62 -11.07 -4.96
N GLN A 94 -0.65 -9.97 -5.72
CA GLN A 94 0.05 -9.84 -7.01
C GLN A 94 1.31 -8.96 -6.95
N LEU A 95 1.70 -8.48 -5.77
CA LEU A 95 2.75 -7.49 -5.63
C LEU A 95 4.14 -8.12 -5.81
N LYS A 96 4.81 -7.77 -6.91
CA LYS A 96 6.18 -8.24 -7.24
C LYS A 96 7.26 -7.27 -6.77
N PHE A 97 6.95 -5.98 -6.76
CA PHE A 97 7.90 -4.93 -6.38
C PHE A 97 7.33 -4.02 -5.29
N LEU A 98 8.07 -3.89 -4.19
CA LEU A 98 7.78 -2.95 -3.11
C LEU A 98 8.99 -2.04 -2.85
N LEU A 99 8.77 -0.72 -2.97
CA LEU A 99 9.71 0.30 -2.50
C LEU A 99 9.11 1.03 -1.31
N ILE A 100 9.88 1.12 -0.23
CA ILE A 100 9.60 1.93 0.95
C ILE A 100 10.75 2.94 1.12
N GLU A 101 10.47 4.23 0.91
CA GLU A 101 11.45 5.32 0.98
C GLU A 101 11.02 6.43 1.95
N GLY A 102 11.91 6.83 2.86
CA GLY A 102 11.71 8.00 3.73
C GLY A 102 10.62 7.83 4.80
N ASN A 103 10.16 6.61 5.05
CA ASN A 103 9.08 6.32 5.96
C ASN A 103 9.57 6.24 7.42
N TYR A 104 8.74 6.66 8.37
CA TYR A 104 8.94 6.45 9.82
C TYR A 104 8.52 5.05 10.28
N LEU A 105 8.47 4.08 9.36
CA LEU A 105 8.17 2.69 9.65
C LEU A 105 9.23 2.15 10.63
N LYS A 106 8.77 1.70 11.79
CA LYS A 106 9.63 1.14 12.84
C LYS A 106 9.40 -0.36 13.00
N TYR A 107 8.12 -0.76 13.04
CA TYR A 107 7.72 -2.15 13.14
C TYR A 107 6.89 -2.53 11.93
N TRP A 108 7.36 -3.57 11.24
CA TRP A 108 6.67 -4.14 10.09
C TRP A 108 6.32 -5.57 10.45
N LYS A 109 5.03 -5.89 10.47
CA LYS A 109 4.55 -7.26 10.59
C LYS A 109 4.04 -7.73 9.23
N ALA A 110 4.30 -8.97 8.87
CA ALA A 110 3.66 -9.63 7.74
C ALA A 110 3.39 -11.09 8.14
N THR A 111 2.43 -11.74 7.51
CA THR A 111 2.28 -13.20 7.59
C THR A 111 2.76 -13.83 6.29
N ASN A 112 2.98 -15.15 6.26
CA ASN A 112 3.33 -15.88 5.03
C ASN A 112 2.31 -15.72 3.89
N ASP A 113 1.06 -15.36 4.24
CA ASP A 113 -0.01 -15.11 3.27
C ASP A 113 0.07 -13.70 2.65
N ASN A 114 0.88 -12.81 3.23
CA ASN A 114 1.09 -11.47 2.71
C ASN A 114 2.25 -11.48 1.71
N PHE A 115 2.02 -10.87 0.54
CA PHE A 115 3.04 -10.73 -0.52
C PHE A 115 3.58 -12.05 -1.12
N PRO A 116 2.75 -13.06 -1.46
CA PRO A 116 3.22 -14.40 -1.86
C PRO A 116 4.10 -14.43 -3.13
N VAL A 117 4.12 -13.38 -3.93
CA VAL A 117 4.87 -13.29 -5.20
C VAL A 117 5.88 -12.14 -5.23
N LEU A 118 6.26 -11.60 -4.06
CA LEU A 118 7.22 -10.51 -3.97
C LEU A 118 8.62 -10.96 -4.45
N GLU A 119 9.09 -10.33 -5.53
CA GLU A 119 10.39 -10.62 -6.14
C GLU A 119 11.46 -9.61 -5.69
N ARG A 120 11.05 -8.37 -5.37
CA ARG A 120 11.97 -7.30 -5.04
C ARG A 120 11.43 -6.36 -3.99
N LEU A 121 12.20 -6.26 -2.90
CA LEU A 121 12.02 -5.30 -1.82
C LEU A 121 13.16 -4.28 -1.84
N VAL A 122 12.81 -2.99 -1.86
CA VAL A 122 13.78 -1.90 -1.72
C VAL A 122 13.38 -1.05 -0.52
N ILE A 123 14.29 -0.93 0.45
CA ILE A 123 14.13 -0.07 1.61
C ILE A 123 15.19 1.02 1.54
N ARG A 124 14.77 2.29 1.58
CA ARG A 124 15.65 3.44 1.48
C ARG A 124 15.30 4.48 2.53
N SER A 125 16.31 5.08 3.16
CA SER A 125 16.12 6.18 4.11
C SER A 125 15.12 5.87 5.24
N CYS A 126 15.01 4.61 5.66
CA CYS A 126 14.13 4.16 6.74
C CYS A 126 14.95 3.97 8.02
N GLN A 127 15.36 5.08 8.63
CA GLN A 127 16.31 5.08 9.76
C GLN A 127 15.76 4.44 11.04
N ASN A 128 14.43 4.36 11.17
CA ASN A 128 13.76 3.85 12.37
C ASN A 128 13.39 2.36 12.26
N LEU A 129 13.48 1.76 11.07
CA LEU A 129 13.06 0.38 10.86
C LEU A 129 13.89 -0.57 11.73
N LYS A 130 13.24 -1.31 12.61
CA LYS A 130 13.89 -2.23 13.55
C LYS A 130 14.15 -3.59 12.95
N GLU A 131 13.18 -4.12 12.21
CA GLU A 131 13.23 -5.45 11.63
C GLU A 131 12.39 -5.53 10.36
N ILE A 132 12.76 -6.47 9.50
CA ILE A 132 11.96 -6.92 8.35
C ILE A 132 11.30 -8.23 8.79
N PRO A 133 10.01 -8.47 8.47
CA PRO A 133 9.34 -9.73 8.76
C PRO A 133 10.14 -10.95 8.29
N ILE A 134 10.32 -11.95 9.16
CA ILE A 134 11.05 -13.18 8.83
C ILE A 134 10.30 -14.01 7.79
N GLU A 135 8.99 -13.81 7.69
CA GLU A 135 8.09 -14.43 6.72
C GLU A 135 8.54 -14.16 5.27
N PHE A 136 9.30 -13.09 5.00
CA PHE A 136 9.92 -12.87 3.69
C PHE A 136 11.05 -13.87 3.35
N ALA A 137 11.67 -14.48 4.34
CA ALA A 137 12.75 -15.46 4.13
C ALA A 137 12.22 -16.82 3.67
N ASP A 138 10.98 -17.16 4.02
CA ASP A 138 10.38 -18.49 3.76
C ASP A 138 9.66 -18.59 2.40
N MET A 139 9.62 -17.52 1.60
CA MET A 139 8.85 -17.41 0.36
C MET A 139 9.29 -18.34 -0.80
N HIS A 140 10.34 -19.15 -0.62
CA HIS A 140 10.87 -20.04 -1.67
C HIS A 140 10.89 -21.52 -1.32
N THR A 141 10.32 -21.95 -0.21
CA THR A 141 10.35 -23.38 0.14
C THR A 141 9.08 -24.11 -0.31
N THR A 142 8.86 -24.19 -1.62
CA THR A 142 8.12 -25.33 -2.19
C THR A 142 9.12 -26.12 -3.02
N ALA A 143 9.59 -27.23 -2.45
CA ALA A 143 10.35 -28.23 -3.18
C ALA A 143 9.42 -28.88 -4.21
N ASP A 144 9.93 -29.03 -5.44
CA ASP A 144 9.36 -29.86 -6.50
C ASP A 144 9.13 -31.32 -6.05
#